data_AF-A0A1E7IMK4-F1
#
_entry.id   AF-A0A1E7IMK4-F1
#
_cell.length_a   1.000
_cell.length_b   1.000
_cell.length_c   1.000
_cell.angle_alpha   90.00
_cell.angle_beta   90.00
_cell.angle_gamma   90.00
#
_symmetry.space_group_name_H-M   'P 1'
#
loop_
_entity.id
_entity.type
_entity.pdbx_description
1 polymer ?
#
loop_
_entity_poly.entity_id
_entity_poly.type
_entity_poly.pdbx_seq_one_letter_code
_entity_poly.pdbx_strand_id
1 'polypeptide(L)' 'MGKYEKYHKHEPSIPGMPSKKVSVIKDKKTGQRGEATGYEGVESFENLDKKAYERMKQDKKNK' A
#
# COMPACT_ATOMS: atom_id res chain seq x y z
N MET A 1 -7.20 19.23 -0.19
CA MET A 1 -7.25 17.87 -0.76
C MET A 1 -5.84 17.44 -1.12
N GLY A 2 -5.34 16.34 -0.52
CA GLY A 2 -3.94 15.92 -0.65
C GLY A 2 -3.56 15.44 -2.06
N LYS A 3 -2.28 15.58 -2.40
CA LYS A 3 -1.65 15.16 -3.67
C LYS A 3 -1.81 13.66 -3.99
N TYR A 4 -2.19 12.86 -2.98
CA TYR A 4 -2.24 11.41 -3.03
C TYR A 4 -3.61 10.89 -2.62
N GLU A 5 -4.07 9.84 -3.27
CA GLU A 5 -5.18 8.98 -2.83
C GLU A 5 -4.62 7.80 -2.08
N LYS A 6 -5.25 7.47 -0.96
CA LYS A 6 -4.89 6.33 -0.13
C LYS A 6 -6.09 5.42 0.01
N TYR A 7 -5.89 4.13 -0.18
CA TYR A 7 -6.90 3.11 -0.02
C TYR A 7 -6.37 1.93 0.80
N HIS A 8 -7.20 1.43 1.70
CA HIS A 8 -6.91 0.28 2.56
C HIS A 8 -7.94 -0.82 2.31
N LYS A 9 -7.45 -2.06 2.19
CA LYS A 9 -8.31 -3.25 2.19
C LYS A 9 -7.74 -4.33 3.08
N HIS A 10 -8.64 -5.18 3.56
CA HIS A 10 -8.30 -6.48 4.12
C HIS A 10 -8.67 -7.52 3.07
N GLU A 11 -7.74 -8.40 2.75
CA GLU A 11 -7.96 -9.55 1.89
C GLU A 11 -8.01 -10.82 2.75
N PRO A 12 -8.97 -11.72 2.48
CA PRO A 12 -9.01 -13.00 3.16
C PRO A 12 -7.70 -13.76 2.88
N SER A 13 -7.13 -14.34 3.92
CA SER A 13 -5.98 -15.24 3.82
C SER A 13 -6.46 -16.69 3.81
N ILE A 14 -5.54 -17.62 3.56
CA ILE A 14 -5.83 -19.05 3.66
C ILE A 14 -6.30 -19.41 5.09
N PRO A 15 -7.17 -20.42 5.25
CA PRO A 15 -7.64 -20.84 6.57
C PRO A 15 -6.46 -21.12 7.52
N GLY A 16 -6.51 -20.51 8.71
CA GLY A 16 -5.44 -20.62 9.71
C GLY A 16 -4.33 -19.57 9.60
N MET A 17 -4.37 -18.66 8.62
CA MET A 17 -3.48 -17.49 8.58
C MET A 17 -4.24 -16.18 8.89
N PRO A 18 -3.54 -15.17 9.46
CA PRO A 18 -4.12 -13.84 9.65
C PRO A 18 -4.53 -13.21 8.33
N SER A 19 -5.57 -12.37 8.38
CA SER A 19 -6.02 -11.56 7.24
C SER A 19 -4.86 -10.77 6.63
N LYS A 20 -4.86 -10.60 5.32
CA LYS A 20 -3.83 -9.81 4.65
C LYS A 20 -4.29 -8.35 4.59
N LYS A 21 -3.47 -7.43 5.06
CA LYS A 21 -3.68 -5.98 4.93
C LYS A 21 -3.00 -5.50 3.66
N VAL A 22 -3.70 -4.66 2.91
CA VAL A 22 -3.15 -4.02 1.71
C VAL A 22 -3.35 -2.53 1.82
N SER A 23 -2.27 -1.79 1.60
CA SER A 23 -2.29 -0.35 1.41
C SER A 23 -1.90 0.00 -0.02
N VAL A 24 -2.67 0.90 -0.61
CA VAL A 24 -2.46 1.44 -1.95
C VAL A 24 -2.38 2.96 -1.85
N ILE A 25 -1.32 3.53 -2.44
CA ILE A 25 -1.17 4.97 -2.61
C ILE A 25 -1.09 5.28 -4.10
N LYS A 26 -1.87 6.27 -4.55
CA LYS A 26 -1.91 6.73 -5.93
C LYS A 26 -1.66 8.23 -6.00
N ASP A 27 -0.69 8.65 -6.80
CA ASP A 27 -0.47 10.06 -7.13
C ASP A 27 -1.57 10.52 -8.10
N LYS A 28 -2.37 11.51 -7.69
CA LYS A 28 -3.49 12.00 -8.52
C LYS A 28 -3.03 12.67 -9.81
N LYS A 29 -1.83 13.25 -9.81
CA LYS A 29 -1.30 14.03 -10.93
C LYS A 29 -0.64 13.14 -11.96
N THR A 30 0.13 12.13 -11.53
CA THR A 30 0.88 11.25 -12.44
C THR A 30 0.21 9.90 -12.66
N GLY A 31 -0.86 9.58 -11.92
CA GLY A 31 -1.57 8.30 -11.98
C GLY A 31 -0.77 7.12 -11.41
N GLN A 32 0.45 7.37 -10.93
CA GLN A 32 1.35 6.34 -10.47
C GLN A 32 0.87 5.74 -9.15
N ARG A 33 1.00 4.43 -9.01
CA ARG A 33 0.50 3.67 -7.89
C ARG A 33 1.64 2.92 -7.22
N GLY A 34 1.68 2.96 -5.90
CA GLY A 34 2.44 2.01 -5.11
C GLY A 34 1.50 1.19 -4.23
N GLU A 35 1.86 -0.06 -4.02
CA GLU A 35 1.10 -1.01 -3.21
C GLU A 35 2.04 -1.74 -2.26
N ALA A 36 1.61 -1.90 -1.00
CA ALA A 36 2.27 -2.74 -0.03
C ALA A 36 1.25 -3.64 0.67
N THR A 37 1.67 -4.87 0.95
CA THR A 37 0.84 -5.87 1.61
C THR A 37 1.57 -6.44 2.82
N GLY A 38 0.84 -6.68 3.91
CA GLY A 38 1.37 -7.34 5.11
C GLY A 38 0.29 -8.19 5.78
N TYR A 39 0.66 -8.95 6.81
CA TYR A 39 -0.30 -9.72 7.59
C TYR A 39 -0.85 -8.90 8.75
N GLU A 40 -2.12 -9.13 9.07
CA GLU A 40 -2.76 -8.60 10.26
C GLU A 40 -2.03 -9.07 11.53
N GLY A 41 -1.81 -8.14 12.45
CA GLY A 41 -1.01 -8.37 13.67
C GLY A 41 0.50 -8.19 13.48
N VAL A 42 1.02 -8.23 12.25
CA VAL A 42 2.46 -8.03 11.96
C VAL A 42 2.75 -6.62 11.47
N GLU A 43 1.94 -6.11 10.53
CA GLU A 43 2.13 -4.76 9.98
C GLU A 43 0.91 -3.88 10.18
N SER A 44 1.16 -2.65 10.65
CA SER A 44 0.16 -1.58 10.70
C SER A 44 -0.03 -0.94 9.33
N PHE A 45 -1.23 -0.42 9.07
CA PHE A 45 -1.51 0.33 7.85
C PHE A 45 -0.55 1.50 7.65
N GLU A 46 -0.09 2.17 8.70
CA GLU A 46 0.87 3.27 8.59
C GLU A 46 2.23 2.81 8.00
N ASN A 47 2.72 1.63 8.38
CA ASN A 47 3.96 1.09 7.81
C ASN A 47 3.75 0.64 6.36
N LEU A 48 2.59 0.04 6.06
CA LEU A 48 2.22 -0.31 4.69
C LEU A 48 2.07 0.95 3.82
N ASP A 49 1.55 2.04 4.36
CA ASP A 49 1.46 3.33 3.68
C ASP A 49 2.85 3.86 3.32
N LYS A 50 3.79 3.85 4.28
CA LYS A 50 5.18 4.26 4.03
C LYS A 50 5.81 3.41 2.91
N LYS A 51 5.68 2.08 2.98
CA LYS A 51 6.19 1.16 1.95
C LYS A 51 5.55 1.37 0.58
N ALA A 52 4.23 1.54 0.54
CA ALA A 52 3.49 1.81 -0.70
C ALA A 52 3.94 3.14 -1.32
N TYR A 53 4.16 4.17 -0.50
CA TYR A 53 4.65 5.45 -0.96
C TYR A 53 6.09 5.38 -1.50
N GLU A 54 6.96 4.64 -0.83
CA GLU A 54 8.34 4.42 -1.29
C GLU A 54 8.39 3.66 -2.61
N ARG A 55 7.60 2.59 -2.77
CA ARG A 55 7.47 1.88 -4.05
C ARG A 55 7.00 2.79 -5.17
N MET A 56 5.97 3.59 -4.92
CA MET A 56 5.48 4.58 -5.89
C MET A 56 6.59 5.56 -6.34
N LYS A 57 7.50 5.95 -5.43
CA LYS A 57 8.64 6.82 -5.77
C LYS A 57 9.76 6.09 -6.52
N GLN A 58 10.02 4.82 -6.20
CA GLN A 58 11.04 4.03 -6.90
C GLN A 58 10.68 3.83 -8.37
N ASP A 59 9.41 3.58 -8.68
CA ASP A 59 8.94 3.52 -10.07
C ASP A 59 9.12 4.85 -10.84
N LYS A 60 9.22 6.01 -10.18
CA LYS A 60 9.61 7.28 -10.86
C LYS A 60 11.08 7.34 -11.21
N LYS A 61 11.93 6.64 -10.45
CA LYS A 61 13.39 6.76 -10.57
C LYS A 61 13.97 5.83 -11.64
N ASN A 62 13.22 4.80 -12.02
CA ASN A 62 13.60 3.83 -13.05
C ASN A 62 13.01 4.13 -14.45
N LYS A 63 12.48 5.33 -14.68
CA LYS A 63 11.89 5.75 -15.96
C LYS A 63 12.59 7.00 -16.48
#